data_AF-A0A454D3E2-F1
#
_entry.id   AF-A0A454D3E2-F1
#
_cell.length_a   1.000
_cell.length_b   1.000
_cell.length_c   1.000
_cell.angle_alpha   90.00
_cell.angle_beta   90.00
_cell.angle_gamma   90.00
#
_symmetry.space_group_name_H-M   'P 1'
#
loop_
_entity.id
_entity.type
_entity.pdbx_description
1 polymer ?
#
loop_
_entity_poly.entity_id
_entity_poly.type
_entity_poly.pdbx_seq_one_letter_code
_entity_poly.pdbx_strand_id
1 'polypeptide(L)'
;QLTEVVDKLHIPVLCYGLRTDFLGELFEGSKYLLSWADKLVELKTICHCGRKANMVIRTDEHGVAIKEGDQVAIGGNDRYVSVCRQHYKEALGK
;
A
#
# COMPACT_ATOMS: atom_id res chain seq x y z
N GLN A 1 -7.46 -4.89 20.27
CA GLN A 1 -6.34 -5.59 20.96
C GLN A 1 -5.14 -4.68 21.13
N LEU A 2 -4.58 -4.07 20.07
CA LEU A 2 -3.44 -3.15 20.20
C LEU A 2 -3.77 -1.87 20.99
N THR A 3 -4.95 -1.30 20.78
CA THR A 3 -5.45 -0.13 21.53
C THR A 3 -5.48 -0.39 23.04
N GLU A 4 -5.93 -1.57 23.45
CA GLU A 4 -5.95 -1.97 24.88
C GLU A 4 -4.56 -1.95 25.53
N VAL A 5 -3.49 -2.28 24.77
CA VAL A 5 -2.11 -2.21 25.28
C VAL A 5 -1.70 -0.76 25.52
N VAL A 6 -2.05 0.13 24.59
CA VAL A 6 -1.78 1.56 24.74
C VAL A 6 -2.57 2.12 25.93
N ASP A 7 -3.87 1.87 25.98
CA ASP A 7 -4.79 2.51 26.93
C ASP A 7 -4.65 1.97 28.36
N LYS A 8 -4.49 0.65 28.52
CA LYS A 8 -4.44 0.03 29.87
C LYS A 8 -3.02 -0.07 30.41
N LEU A 9 -2.04 -0.34 29.55
CA LEU A 9 -0.66 -0.57 29.98
C LEU A 9 0.23 0.66 29.79
N HIS A 10 -0.25 1.70 29.09
CA HIS A 10 0.51 2.92 28.80
C HIS A 10 1.81 2.64 28.02
N ILE A 11 1.81 1.60 27.18
CA ILE A 11 2.96 1.20 26.37
C ILE A 11 2.69 1.61 24.90
N PRO A 12 3.56 2.41 24.27
CA PRO A 12 3.42 2.75 22.86
C PRO A 12 3.52 1.52 21.95
N VAL A 13 2.59 1.40 21.00
CA VAL A 13 2.59 0.34 19.98
C VAL A 13 2.87 0.95 18.60
N LEU A 14 3.88 0.44 17.90
CA LEU A 14 4.23 0.85 16.54
C LEU A 14 3.86 -0.26 15.55
N CYS A 15 3.15 0.10 14.49
CA CYS A 15 2.78 -0.82 13.41
C CYS A 15 3.31 -0.30 12.07
N TYR A 16 3.80 -1.20 11.22
CA TYR A 16 4.27 -0.90 9.87
C TYR A 16 3.62 -1.86 8.88
N GLY A 17 3.21 -1.36 7.72
CA GLY A 17 2.58 -2.19 6.70
C GLY A 17 2.21 -1.42 5.44
N LEU A 18 1.80 -2.18 4.43
CA LEU A 18 1.29 -1.62 3.19
C LEU A 18 -0.16 -1.17 3.39
N ARG A 19 -0.47 0.04 2.91
CA ARG A 19 -1.84 0.58 3.01
C ARG A 19 -2.80 -0.15 2.08
N THR A 20 -2.46 -0.17 0.80
CA THR A 20 -3.30 -0.71 -0.27
C THR A 20 -2.56 -1.79 -1.04
N ASP A 21 -3.33 -2.70 -1.63
CA ASP A 21 -2.82 -3.63 -2.63
C ASP A 21 -2.64 -2.97 -4.01
N PHE A 22 -2.32 -3.79 -5.01
CA PHE A 22 -2.12 -3.36 -6.39
C PHE A 22 -3.41 -2.97 -7.13
N LEU A 23 -4.58 -3.29 -6.56
CA LEU A 23 -5.90 -2.86 -7.06
C LEU A 23 -6.30 -1.50 -6.46
N GLY A 24 -5.57 -1.03 -5.45
CA GLY A 24 -5.83 0.21 -4.73
C GLY A 24 -6.79 0.03 -3.56
N GLU A 25 -7.09 -1.22 -3.19
CA GLU A 25 -7.96 -1.56 -2.07
C GLU A 25 -7.15 -1.69 -0.78
N LEU A 26 -7.74 -1.28 0.34
CA LEU A 26 -7.08 -1.40 1.64
C LEU A 26 -6.92 -2.87 2.03
N PHE A 27 -5.75 -3.24 2.53
CA PHE A 27 -5.58 -4.51 3.23
C PHE A 27 -6.45 -4.51 4.50
N GLU A 28 -7.06 -5.65 4.83
CA GLU A 28 -7.98 -5.76 5.98
C GLU A 28 -7.33 -5.26 7.29
N GLY A 29 -6.13 -5.74 7.62
CA GLY A 29 -5.41 -5.25 8.80
C GLY A 29 -5.14 -3.74 8.75
N SER A 30 -4.77 -3.22 7.57
CA SER A 30 -4.52 -1.79 7.37
C SER A 30 -5.79 -0.95 7.53
N LYS A 31 -6.99 -1.45 7.16
CA LYS A 31 -8.27 -0.77 7.40
C LYS A 31 -8.46 -0.47 8.88
N TYR A 32 -8.18 -1.45 9.74
CA TYR A 32 -8.31 -1.29 11.19
C TYR A 32 -7.20 -0.40 11.75
N LEU A 33 -5.94 -0.63 11.36
CA LEU A 33 -4.82 0.20 11.85
C LEU A 33 -5.01 1.68 11.51
N LEU A 34 -5.47 2.00 10.30
CA LEU A 34 -5.73 3.38 9.90
C LEU A 34 -6.90 4.03 10.65
N SER A 35 -7.92 3.25 10.99
CA SER A 35 -9.11 3.76 11.70
C SER A 35 -8.83 4.09 13.15
N TRP A 36 -7.92 3.34 13.80
CA TRP A 36 -7.69 3.42 15.24
C TRP A 36 -6.37 4.09 15.65
N ALA A 37 -5.44 4.34 14.72
CA ALA A 37 -4.14 4.90 15.07
C ALA A 37 -4.22 6.38 15.48
N ASP A 38 -3.62 6.70 16.63
CA ASP A 38 -3.48 8.10 17.09
C ASP A 38 -2.54 8.92 16.20
N LYS A 39 -1.57 8.26 15.57
CA LYS A 39 -0.57 8.89 14.70
C LYS A 39 -0.38 8.07 13.44
N LEU A 40 -0.42 8.75 12.29
CA LEU A 40 -0.20 8.16 10.98
C LEU A 40 0.98 8.84 10.29
N VAL A 41 2.01 8.06 9.99
CA VAL A 41 3.16 8.49 9.19
C VAL A 41 3.17 7.70 7.90
N GLU A 42 2.99 8.40 6.79
CA GLU A 42 3.08 7.78 5.48
C GLU A 42 4.51 7.87 4.94
N LEU A 43 5.13 6.72 4.74
CA LEU A 43 6.38 6.63 4.00
C LEU A 43 6.06 6.72 2.51
N LYS A 44 6.74 7.64 1.82
CA LYS A 44 6.51 7.94 0.41
C LYS A 44 7.76 7.65 -0.41
N THR A 45 7.54 7.09 -1.59
CA THR A 45 8.52 7.06 -2.67
C THR A 45 8.20 8.14 -3.69
N ILE A 46 8.99 8.21 -4.77
CA ILE A 46 8.82 9.18 -5.83
C ILE A 46 8.41 8.43 -7.09
N CYS A 47 7.32 8.87 -7.72
CA CYS A 47 6.91 8.40 -9.02
C CYS A 47 7.87 8.93 -10.08
N HIS A 48 8.02 8.24 -11.22
CA HIS A 48 8.89 8.68 -12.32
C HIS A 48 8.60 10.11 -12.83
N CYS A 49 7.42 10.67 -12.56
CA CYS A 49 7.09 12.07 -12.85
C CYS A 49 7.48 13.08 -11.77
N GLY A 50 8.22 12.68 -10.74
CA GLY A 50 8.63 13.52 -9.61
C GLY A 50 7.56 13.75 -8.53
N ARG A 51 6.31 13.35 -8.76
CA ARG A 51 5.25 13.42 -7.74
C ARG A 51 5.36 12.29 -6.73
N LYS A 52 4.80 12.52 -5.54
CA LYS A 52 4.64 11.51 -4.49
C LYS A 52 3.98 10.23 -5.06
N ALA A 53 4.65 9.10 -4.88
CA ALA A 53 4.10 7.79 -5.19
C ALA A 53 3.38 7.21 -3.96
N ASN A 54 2.14 6.81 -4.17
CA ASN A 54 1.25 6.32 -3.12
C ASN A 54 0.37 5.14 -3.58
N MET A 55 0.59 4.67 -4.81
CA MET A 55 -0.06 3.52 -5.42
C MET A 55 1.03 2.56 -5.89
N VAL A 56 0.68 1.28 -6.00
CA VAL A 56 1.57 0.24 -6.52
C VAL A 56 0.89 -0.40 -7.73
N ILE A 57 1.58 -0.43 -8.86
CA ILE A 57 1.17 -1.24 -10.02
C ILE A 57 1.88 -2.58 -9.92
N ARG A 58 1.15 -3.65 -10.24
CA ARG A 58 1.74 -4.97 -10.46
C ARG A 58 1.85 -5.22 -11.96
N THR A 59 3.01 -5.67 -12.42
CA THR A 59 3.26 -6.01 -13.83
C THR A 59 3.41 -7.51 -14.03
N ASP A 60 3.05 -7.98 -15.22
CA ASP A 60 3.38 -9.33 -15.67
C ASP A 60 4.85 -9.43 -16.12
N GLU A 61 5.22 -10.58 -16.67
CA GLU A 61 6.56 -10.84 -17.19
C GLU A 61 6.92 -10.04 -18.45
N HIS A 62 5.94 -9.41 -19.09
CA HIS A 62 6.10 -8.53 -20.25
C HIS A 62 6.06 -7.04 -19.89
N GLY A 63 5.94 -6.70 -18.60
CA GLY A 63 5.87 -5.32 -18.12
C GLY A 63 4.50 -4.68 -18.25
N VAL A 64 3.46 -5.44 -18.60
CA VAL A 64 2.09 -4.93 -18.75
C VAL A 64 1.40 -4.89 -17.38
N ALA A 65 0.70 -3.79 -17.09
CA ALA A 65 0.00 -3.61 -15.84
C ALA A 65 -1.17 -4.60 -15.71
N ILE A 66 -1.16 -5.38 -14.64
CA ILE A 66 -2.19 -6.37 -14.32
C ILE A 66 -3.37 -5.66 -13.65
N LYS A 67 -4.58 -5.86 -14.21
CA LYS A 67 -5.83 -5.26 -13.69
C LYS A 67 -6.63 -6.20 -12.79
N GLU A 68 -6.33 -7.50 -12.80
CA GLU A 68 -7.07 -8.56 -12.13
C GLU A 68 -6.11 -9.68 -11.68
N GLY A 69 -6.38 -10.34 -10.56
CA GLY A 69 -5.59 -11.46 -10.05
C GLY A 69 -5.51 -11.49 -8.52
N ASP A 70 -4.99 -12.59 -7.97
CA ASP A 70 -4.92 -12.77 -6.52
C ASP A 70 -4.02 -11.71 -5.86
N GLN A 71 -4.52 -11.17 -4.74
CA GLN A 71 -3.88 -10.13 -3.93
C GLN A 71 -2.50 -10.54 -3.42
N VAL A 72 -2.27 -11.84 -3.25
CA VAL A 72 -1.02 -12.41 -2.73
C VAL A 72 -0.30 -13.18 -3.84
N ALA A 73 0.88 -12.69 -4.21
CA ALA A 73 1.84 -13.49 -4.96
C ALA A 73 3.20 -13.38 -4.30
N ILE A 74 3.74 -14.54 -3.93
CA ILE A 74 5.09 -14.66 -3.38
C ILE A 74 6.03 -14.85 -4.57
N GLY A 75 6.68 -13.78 -5.03
CA GLY A 75 7.67 -13.86 -6.10
C GLY A 75 8.05 -12.54 -6.77
N GLY A 76 9.33 -12.17 -6.66
CA GLY A 76 10.07 -11.19 -7.49
C GLY A 76 9.74 -9.71 -7.25
N ASN A 77 10.66 -8.97 -6.61
CA ASN A 77 10.60 -7.50 -6.48
C ASN A 77 10.46 -6.77 -7.84
N ASP A 78 10.80 -7.44 -8.94
CA ASP A 78 10.79 -6.87 -10.29
C ASP A 78 9.38 -6.69 -10.88
N ARG A 79 8.33 -7.02 -10.13
CA ARG A 79 6.92 -6.96 -10.58
C ARG A 79 6.10 -5.82 -9.97
N TYR A 80 6.68 -4.99 -9.12
CA TYR A 80 5.95 -3.92 -8.41
C TYR A 80 6.56 -2.55 -8.66
N VAL A 81 5.74 -1.61 -9.18
CA VAL A 81 6.18 -0.25 -9.49
C VAL A 81 5.37 0.75 -8.66
N SER A 82 6.05 1.54 -7.84
CA SER A 82 5.43 2.63 -7.08
C SER A 82 5.17 3.84 -7.96
N VAL A 83 3.93 4.31 -8.03
CA VAL A 83 3.53 5.45 -8.86
C VAL A 83 2.57 6.39 -8.15
N CYS A 84 2.40 7.60 -8.71
CA CYS A 84 1.34 8.50 -8.29
C CYS A 84 -0.02 8.00 -8.82
N ARG A 85 -1.11 8.46 -8.19
CA ARG A 85 -2.48 8.11 -8.60
C ARG A 85 -2.79 8.35 -10.09
N GLN A 86 -2.20 9.37 -10.72
CA GLN A 86 -2.43 9.65 -12.14
C GLN A 86 -1.87 8.53 -13.01
N HIS A 87 -0.57 8.23 -12.92
CA HIS A 87 0.06 7.16 -13.71
C HIS A 87 -0.48 5.77 -13.35
N TYR A 88 -0.98 5.58 -12.11
CA TYR A 88 -1.73 4.39 -11.75
C TYR A 88 -2.98 4.20 -12.61
N LYS A 89 -3.80 5.26 -12.75
CA LYS A 89 -5.00 5.21 -13.60
C LYS A 89 -4.67 5.03 -15.07
N GLU A 90 -3.67 5.75 -15.56
CA GLU A 90 -3.21 5.65 -16.96
C GLU A 90 -2.74 4.23 -17.29
N ALA A 91 -1.90 3.63 -16.44
CA ALA A 91 -1.42 2.26 -16.62
C ALA A 91 -2.56 1.22 -16.61
N LEU A 92 -3.62 1.46 -15.82
CA LEU A 92 -4.79 0.60 -15.77
C LEU A 92 -5.90 0.99 -16.76
N GLY A 93 -5.71 2.02 -17.59
CA GLY A 93 -6.75 2.53 -18.50
C GLY A 93 -8.05 2.92 -17.80
N LYS A 94 -7.95 3.55 -16.62
CA LYS A 94 -9.07 4.05 -15.79
C LYS A 94 -9.21 5.58 -15.87
#